data_AF-A0A8I2YRV4-F1
#
_entry.id   AF-A0A8I2YRV4-F1
#
_cell.length_a   1.000
_cell.length_b   1.000
_cell.length_c   1.000
_cell.angle_alpha   90.00
_cell.angle_beta   90.00
_cell.angle_gamma   90.00
#
_symmetry.space_group_name_H-M   'P 1'
#
loop_
_entity.id
_entity.type
_entity.pdbx_description
1 polymer ?
#
loop_
_entity_poly.entity_id
_entity_poly.type
_entity_poly.pdbx_seq_one_letter_code
_entity_poly.pdbx_strand_id
1 'polypeptide(L)'
;MVATIFCGPVFLTNLLIVGIDIVVNWNEVLRQTNLRRFRAHKKMSPHVATLRLFPGMSDTTVRAFLAPPTRGIVLETFGAGNAPQRSDLMAALKQACDSGIVIVAITQCLKGSVSDAYKTGRILQTVGVVPGGDMTPECALAKLAYLLSKPELSLNQVRELISMPLRGELTRPTLPPPTRPPTAAPDLPSVQGLLTQFVRLSNSTSANQIPKIILTPSVGSDARDAAASWSGTASETASTEAALLPLLMHLAAAGNDIESLQFCKTVADTWEAEDVIPATIPGGVVNCLEAGSGRSPLHVATLIGNTASVTWLLNSGALVHLRDTLGHTALYYAARQGHKDIVDILVGAGSNLGGLECEAGYAELSMKNALNSGDQNAVEVWNKAGMKAIVRNPASKSLR
;
A
#
# COMPACT_ATOMS: atom_id res chain seq x y z
N MET A 1 37.52 7.03 5.73
CA MET A 1 36.57 5.91 5.90
C MET A 1 35.43 6.39 6.76
N VAL A 2 34.28 6.75 6.16
CA VAL A 2 33.06 6.91 6.94
C VAL A 2 32.51 5.50 7.12
N ALA A 3 32.65 4.94 8.31
CA ALA A 3 32.03 3.67 8.63
C ALA A 3 30.52 3.91 8.74
N THR A 4 29.75 3.37 7.79
CA THR A 4 28.30 3.32 7.91
C THR A 4 27.95 2.26 8.97
N ILE A 5 27.48 2.70 10.15
CA ILE A 5 27.24 1.82 11.31
C ILE A 5 25.85 1.16 11.26
N PHE A 6 24.91 1.73 10.50
CA PHE A 6 23.54 1.23 10.36
C PHE A 6 23.20 0.97 8.89
N CYS A 7 22.56 -0.17 8.62
CA CYS A 7 22.05 -0.52 7.29
C CYS A 7 20.55 -0.78 7.41
N GLY A 8 19.74 -0.10 6.59
CA GLY A 8 18.36 -0.53 6.40
C GLY A 8 18.34 -1.91 5.72
N PRO A 9 17.51 -2.88 6.17
CA PRO A 9 17.35 -4.12 5.44
C PRO A 9 16.91 -3.81 4.01
N VAL A 10 17.45 -4.55 3.04
CA VAL A 10 17.53 -4.15 1.61
C VAL A 10 16.20 -4.03 0.86
N PHE A 11 15.09 -4.33 1.53
CA PHE A 11 13.74 -4.07 0.99
C PHE A 11 13.24 -2.66 1.31
N LEU A 12 13.82 -1.97 2.30
CA LEU A 12 13.54 -0.57 2.59
C LEU A 12 14.63 0.29 1.97
N THR A 13 14.28 1.01 0.92
CA THR A 13 15.11 2.11 0.42
C THR A 13 15.21 3.19 1.49
N ASN A 14 16.34 3.89 1.54
CA ASN A 14 16.49 5.02 2.48
C ASN A 14 15.37 6.04 2.21
N LEU A 15 14.65 6.43 3.26
CA LEU A 15 13.61 7.47 3.16
C LEU A 15 14.19 8.81 2.67
N LEU A 16 15.45 9.07 3.02
CA LEU A 16 16.16 10.30 2.73
C LEU A 16 17.64 9.99 2.50
N ILE A 17 18.22 10.61 1.48
CA ILE A 17 19.66 10.67 1.27
C ILE A 17 20.04 12.15 1.28
N VAL A 18 20.97 12.51 2.17
CA VAL A 18 21.48 13.89 2.28
C VAL A 18 22.90 13.91 1.72
N GLY A 19 23.07 14.61 0.60
CA GLY A 19 24.36 14.91 -0.02
C GLY A 19 24.48 16.42 -0.28
N ILE A 20 24.99 16.79 -1.46
CA ILE A 20 24.86 18.16 -1.97
C ILE A 20 23.37 18.50 -2.12
N ASP A 21 22.60 17.52 -2.58
CA ASP A 21 21.15 17.56 -2.69
C ASP A 21 20.48 16.66 -1.64
N ILE A 22 19.23 16.98 -1.33
CA ILE A 22 18.39 16.18 -0.43
C ILE A 22 17.41 15.37 -1.29
N VAL A 23 17.66 14.06 -1.39
CA VAL A 23 16.81 13.14 -2.15
C VAL A 23 15.89 12.40 -1.19
N VAL A 24 14.58 12.63 -1.31
CA VAL A 24 13.55 12.00 -0.48
C VAL A 24 12.86 10.90 -1.29
N ASN A 25 12.69 9.71 -0.73
CA ASN A 25 11.83 8.69 -1.31
C ASN A 25 10.37 8.89 -0.86
N TRP A 26 9.66 9.78 -1.54
CA TRP A 26 8.29 10.15 -1.19
C TRP A 26 7.27 9.01 -1.25
N ASN A 27 7.55 7.94 -2.01
CA ASN A 27 6.66 6.78 -2.10
C ASN A 27 6.63 5.95 -0.81
N GLU A 28 7.75 5.96 -0.06
CA GLU A 28 7.88 5.25 1.22
C GLU A 28 7.49 6.11 2.44
N VAL A 29 7.31 7.42 2.24
CA VAL A 29 6.94 8.35 3.32
C VAL A 29 5.46 8.16 3.67
N LEU A 30 5.21 7.53 4.82
CA LEU A 30 3.87 7.42 5.39
C LEU A 30 3.35 8.81 5.81
N ARG A 31 2.37 9.33 5.08
CA ARG A 31 1.66 10.56 5.45
C ARG A 31 0.30 10.26 6.04
N GLN A 32 -0.04 10.98 7.10
CA GLN A 32 -1.36 10.89 7.69
C GLN A 32 -2.36 11.58 6.77
N THR A 33 -3.38 10.85 6.32
CA THR A 33 -4.42 11.37 5.41
C THR A 33 -5.61 11.98 6.14
N ASN A 34 -5.65 11.89 7.48
CA ASN A 34 -6.74 12.39 8.32
C ASN A 34 -6.22 13.09 9.57
N LEU A 35 -6.84 14.21 9.96
CA LEU A 35 -6.52 14.90 11.21
C LEU A 35 -6.87 14.02 12.42
N ARG A 36 -5.86 13.41 13.05
CA ARG A 36 -6.00 12.60 14.28
C ARG A 36 -5.13 13.18 15.38
N ARG A 37 -5.65 13.18 16.61
CA ARG A 37 -4.87 13.61 17.78
C ARG A 37 -3.70 12.65 18.01
N PHE A 38 -2.50 13.20 18.17
CA PHE A 38 -1.32 12.43 18.57
C PHE A 38 -1.55 11.72 19.91
N ARG A 39 -1.18 10.44 19.98
CA ARG A 39 -1.24 9.62 21.19
C ARG A 39 0.09 8.91 21.41
N ALA A 40 0.70 9.14 22.56
CA ALA A 40 1.89 8.42 23.00
C ALA A 40 1.50 7.19 23.82
N HIS A 41 1.87 6.00 23.36
CA HIS A 41 1.67 4.76 24.10
C HIS A 41 2.89 4.50 24.99
N LYS A 42 2.73 4.73 26.30
CA LYS A 42 3.82 4.64 27.29
C LYS A 42 3.98 3.26 27.95
N LYS A 43 3.06 2.32 27.65
CA LYS A 43 3.08 0.96 28.19
C LYS A 43 3.51 0.00 27.08
N MET A 44 4.46 -0.88 27.42
CA MET A 44 4.91 -2.01 26.60
C MET A 44 4.98 -3.24 27.50
N SER A 45 4.69 -4.43 26.97
CA SER A 45 4.83 -5.67 27.73
C SER A 45 6.31 -5.97 27.94
N PRO A 46 6.80 -6.16 29.19
CA PRO A 46 8.17 -6.58 29.45
C PRO A 46 8.36 -8.09 29.26
N HIS A 47 7.28 -8.83 29.05
CA HIS A 47 7.28 -10.30 28.97
C HIS A 47 7.42 -10.80 27.53
N VAL A 48 8.35 -10.19 26.79
CA VAL A 48 8.72 -10.60 25.44
C VAL A 48 10.21 -10.92 25.35
N ALA A 49 10.59 -11.82 24.46
CA ALA A 49 11.99 -12.18 24.24
C ALA A 49 12.26 -12.55 22.78
N THR A 50 13.54 -12.53 22.38
CA THR A 50 13.99 -13.08 21.11
C THR A 50 14.69 -14.42 21.34
N LEU A 51 14.37 -15.42 20.53
CA LEU A 51 15.00 -16.74 20.57
C LEU A 51 15.59 -17.05 19.20
N ARG A 52 16.91 -17.12 19.13
CA ARG A 52 17.62 -17.48 17.90
C ARG A 52 17.86 -18.98 17.83
N LEU A 53 17.30 -19.64 16.82
CA LEU A 53 17.52 -21.07 16.60
C LEU A 53 18.97 -21.35 16.16
N PHE A 54 19.57 -22.41 16.71
CA PHE A 54 20.84 -22.94 16.25
C PHE A 54 20.74 -24.48 16.09
N PRO A 55 21.55 -25.11 15.22
CA PRO A 55 21.51 -26.56 15.04
C PRO A 55 21.83 -27.29 16.35
N GLY A 56 21.00 -28.27 16.72
CA GLY A 56 21.19 -29.05 17.95
C GLY A 56 20.54 -28.47 19.21
N MET A 57 19.82 -27.35 19.12
CA MET A 57 19.02 -26.84 20.24
C MET A 57 18.05 -27.91 20.75
N SER A 58 18.05 -28.15 22.07
CA SER A 58 17.20 -29.15 22.71
C SER A 58 15.79 -28.61 22.96
N ASP A 59 14.78 -29.48 23.00
CA ASP A 59 13.41 -29.08 23.35
C ASP A 59 13.32 -28.58 24.79
N THR A 60 14.12 -29.13 25.71
CA THR A 60 14.19 -28.69 27.11
C THR A 60 14.66 -27.24 27.22
N THR A 61 15.64 -26.82 26.44
CA THR A 61 16.08 -25.42 26.34
C THR A 61 14.94 -24.53 25.87
N VAL A 62 14.21 -24.95 24.82
CA VAL A 62 13.09 -24.18 24.26
C VAL A 62 11.95 -24.06 25.25
N ARG A 63 11.60 -25.15 25.95
CA ARG A 63 10.58 -25.15 27.01
C ARG A 63 10.95 -24.25 28.18
N ALA A 64 12.21 -24.27 28.62
CA ALA A 64 12.69 -23.39 29.68
C ALA A 64 12.58 -21.91 29.28
N PHE A 65 12.88 -21.59 28.03
CA PHE A 65 12.77 -20.24 27.49
C PHE A 65 11.31 -19.76 27.34
N LEU A 66 10.40 -20.69 27.04
CA LEU A 66 8.96 -20.47 26.93
C LEU A 66 8.21 -20.51 28.28
N ALA A 67 8.89 -20.75 29.39
CA ALA A 67 8.26 -20.81 30.69
C ALA A 67 7.72 -19.42 31.13
N PRO A 68 6.71 -19.37 32.01
CA PRO A 68 6.28 -18.12 32.62
C PRO A 68 7.46 -17.35 33.24
N PRO A 69 7.50 -16.00 33.15
CA PRO A 69 6.40 -15.10 32.80
C PRO A 69 6.27 -14.74 31.32
N THR A 70 6.98 -15.42 30.40
CA THR A 70 7.01 -15.08 28.97
C THR A 70 5.62 -15.14 28.33
N ARG A 71 5.24 -14.10 27.58
CA ARG A 71 3.96 -13.99 26.86
C ARG A 71 4.12 -13.90 25.34
N GLY A 72 5.29 -13.50 24.85
CA GLY A 72 5.57 -13.44 23.43
C GLY A 72 7.03 -13.70 23.09
N ILE A 73 7.27 -14.37 21.96
CA ILE A 73 8.62 -14.67 21.48
C ILE A 73 8.76 -14.31 20.01
N VAL A 74 9.88 -13.68 19.67
CA VAL A 74 10.36 -13.57 18.29
C VAL A 74 11.35 -14.71 18.05
N LEU A 75 10.96 -15.67 17.23
CA LEU A 75 11.74 -16.84 16.87
C LEU A 75 12.55 -16.55 15.59
N GLU A 76 13.86 -16.42 15.72
CA GLU A 76 14.74 -16.23 14.56
C GLU A 76 15.08 -17.61 13.95
N THR A 77 14.57 -17.84 12.74
CA THR A 77 14.64 -19.09 11.98
C THR A 77 15.65 -19.01 10.83
N PHE A 78 16.07 -20.16 10.29
CA PHE A 78 17.05 -20.19 9.20
C PHE A 78 16.43 -19.84 7.85
N GLY A 79 17.15 -19.09 7.01
CA GLY A 79 16.72 -18.83 5.63
C GLY A 79 15.34 -18.17 5.56
N ALA A 80 14.43 -18.74 4.78
CA ALA A 80 13.09 -18.19 4.53
C ALA A 80 12.01 -18.61 5.55
N GLY A 81 12.40 -19.02 6.77
CA GLY A 81 11.44 -19.53 7.78
C GLY A 81 11.67 -20.96 8.24
N ASN A 82 12.86 -21.52 8.05
CA ASN A 82 13.15 -22.92 8.34
C ASN A 82 13.47 -23.14 9.82
N ALA A 83 12.74 -24.06 10.45
CA ALA A 83 13.09 -24.63 11.75
C ALA A 83 13.43 -26.13 11.60
N PRO A 84 14.26 -26.70 12.50
CA PRO A 84 14.46 -28.14 12.55
C PRO A 84 13.12 -28.89 12.65
N GLN A 85 12.87 -29.83 11.73
CA GLN A 85 11.62 -30.60 11.68
C GLN A 85 11.60 -31.77 12.69
N ARG A 86 12.07 -31.49 13.91
CA ARG A 86 12.09 -32.48 15.01
C ARG A 86 10.77 -32.38 15.77
N SER A 87 10.14 -33.54 16.04
CA SER A 87 8.79 -33.61 16.61
C SER A 87 8.68 -33.02 18.01
N ASP A 88 9.72 -33.17 18.82
CA ASP A 88 9.86 -32.59 20.16
C ASP A 88 9.84 -31.06 20.15
N LEU A 89 10.55 -30.42 19.21
CA LEU A 89 10.58 -28.97 19.04
C LEU A 89 9.21 -28.44 18.61
N MET A 90 8.60 -29.09 17.60
CA MET A 90 7.27 -28.71 17.13
C MET A 90 6.22 -28.87 18.24
N ALA A 91 6.31 -29.91 19.05
CA ALA A 91 5.43 -30.12 20.21
C ALA A 91 5.63 -29.04 21.28
N ALA A 92 6.88 -28.64 21.56
CA ALA A 92 7.18 -27.57 22.52
C ALA A 92 6.61 -26.21 22.05
N LEU A 93 6.79 -25.87 20.77
CA LEU A 93 6.23 -24.64 20.18
C LEU A 93 4.70 -24.67 20.18
N LYS A 94 4.10 -25.79 19.76
CA LYS A 94 2.64 -25.98 19.77
C LYS A 94 2.06 -25.79 21.17
N GLN A 95 2.64 -26.45 22.17
CA GLN A 95 2.18 -26.34 23.56
C GLN A 95 2.26 -24.90 24.07
N ALA A 96 3.30 -24.15 23.72
CA ALA A 96 3.41 -22.75 24.10
C ALA A 96 2.34 -21.87 23.43
N CYS A 97 2.10 -22.06 22.13
CA CYS A 97 1.02 -21.38 21.42
C CYS A 97 -0.35 -21.66 22.04
N ASP A 98 -0.62 -22.93 22.34
CA ASP A 98 -1.85 -23.40 22.99
C ASP A 98 -1.98 -22.85 24.43
N SER A 99 -0.87 -22.62 25.12
CA SER A 99 -0.81 -21.98 26.45
C SER A 99 -0.94 -20.45 26.39
N GLY A 100 -1.14 -19.87 25.20
CA GLY A 100 -1.37 -18.44 25.01
C GLY A 100 -0.11 -17.59 24.78
N ILE A 101 1.04 -18.21 24.50
CA ILE A 101 2.24 -17.49 24.07
C ILE A 101 2.11 -17.15 22.59
N VAL A 102 2.41 -15.90 22.22
CA VAL A 102 2.45 -15.47 20.82
C VAL A 102 3.86 -15.64 20.29
N ILE A 103 4.05 -16.56 19.35
CA ILE A 103 5.36 -16.83 18.73
C ILE A 103 5.35 -16.28 17.30
N VAL A 104 6.35 -15.45 16.97
CA VAL A 104 6.50 -14.77 15.68
C VAL A 104 7.79 -15.24 15.03
N ALA A 105 7.73 -15.89 13.86
CA ALA A 105 8.90 -16.38 13.15
C ALA A 105 9.46 -15.32 12.20
N ILE A 106 10.73 -14.97 12.35
CA ILE A 106 11.48 -14.10 11.43
C ILE A 106 12.75 -14.80 10.95
N THR A 107 13.42 -14.23 9.94
CA THR A 107 14.66 -14.78 9.39
C THR A 107 15.87 -14.34 10.21
N GLN A 108 16.87 -15.23 10.35
CA GLN A 108 18.20 -14.88 10.84
C GLN A 108 19.07 -14.17 9.80
N CYS A 109 18.67 -14.20 8.53
CA CYS A 109 19.41 -13.56 7.46
C CYS A 109 19.33 -12.04 7.59
N LEU A 110 20.46 -11.34 7.35
CA LEU A 110 20.48 -9.88 7.29
C LEU A 110 19.52 -9.32 6.21
N LYS A 111 19.29 -10.12 5.16
CA LYS A 111 18.32 -9.86 4.09
C LYS A 111 17.47 -11.11 3.89
N GLY A 112 16.16 -10.96 3.90
CA GLY A 112 15.23 -12.05 3.63
C GLY A 112 13.85 -11.76 4.20
N SER A 113 12.88 -12.60 3.84
CA SER A 113 11.53 -12.57 4.39
C SER A 113 11.12 -14.00 4.74
N VAL A 114 10.36 -14.16 5.82
CA VAL A 114 9.67 -15.41 6.14
C VAL A 114 8.32 -15.40 5.46
N SER A 115 8.09 -16.35 4.55
CA SER A 115 6.89 -16.40 3.71
C SER A 115 6.15 -17.73 3.82
N ASP A 116 4.83 -17.63 3.78
CA ASP A 116 3.85 -18.73 3.79
C ASP A 116 3.84 -19.55 2.49
N ALA A 117 4.50 -19.03 1.45
CA ALA A 117 4.62 -19.67 0.15
C ALA A 117 5.54 -20.91 0.17
N TYR A 118 6.46 -21.01 1.15
CA TYR A 118 7.38 -22.13 1.26
C TYR A 118 6.85 -23.26 2.16
N LYS A 119 7.11 -24.52 1.78
CA LYS A 119 6.69 -25.75 2.50
C LYS A 119 7.05 -25.75 3.98
N THR A 120 8.14 -25.08 4.37
CA THR A 120 8.68 -25.05 5.73
C THR A 120 8.02 -24.01 6.63
N GLY A 121 7.61 -22.85 6.08
CA GLY A 121 6.80 -21.86 6.81
C GLY A 121 5.45 -22.42 7.24
N ARG A 122 4.82 -23.24 6.38
CA ARG A 122 3.54 -23.90 6.67
C ARG A 122 3.59 -24.81 7.90
N ILE A 123 4.72 -25.45 8.18
CA ILE A 123 4.87 -26.35 9.35
C ILE A 123 4.88 -25.56 10.65
N LEU A 124 5.50 -24.38 10.67
CA LEU A 124 5.46 -23.51 11.84
C LEU A 124 4.04 -22.93 12.04
N GLN A 125 3.34 -22.64 10.95
CA GLN A 125 1.95 -22.18 11.02
C GLN A 125 0.99 -23.24 11.55
N THR A 126 1.16 -24.52 11.19
CA THR A 126 0.29 -25.59 11.72
C THR A 126 0.43 -25.79 13.23
N VAL A 127 1.54 -25.35 13.83
CA VAL A 127 1.75 -25.33 15.29
C VAL A 127 1.39 -23.99 15.94
N GLY A 128 0.83 -23.05 15.19
CA GLY A 128 0.33 -21.76 15.69
C GLY A 128 1.35 -20.63 15.74
N VAL A 129 2.54 -20.82 15.14
CA VAL A 129 3.55 -19.77 14.99
C VAL A 129 3.18 -18.84 13.85
N VAL A 130 3.29 -17.54 14.06
CA VAL A 130 2.88 -16.50 13.12
C VAL A 130 4.07 -16.07 12.25
N PRO A 131 3.93 -15.93 10.92
CA PRO A 131 4.98 -15.40 10.07
C PRO A 131 5.21 -13.91 10.35
N GLY A 132 6.45 -13.52 10.61
CA GLY A 132 6.86 -12.13 10.82
C GLY A 132 7.32 -11.41 9.55
N GLY A 133 7.23 -12.05 8.39
CA GLY A 133 7.63 -11.46 7.10
C GLY A 133 9.09 -11.03 7.07
N ASP A 134 9.34 -9.80 6.61
CA ASP A 134 10.66 -9.17 6.54
C ASP A 134 10.95 -8.20 7.69
N MET A 135 10.19 -8.26 8.79
CA MET A 135 10.50 -7.49 9.99
C MET A 135 11.90 -7.84 10.53
N THR A 136 12.63 -6.82 10.97
CA THR A 136 13.85 -7.03 11.75
C THR A 136 13.52 -7.58 13.14
N PRO A 137 14.46 -8.25 13.84
CA PRO A 137 14.26 -8.70 15.21
C PRO A 137 13.81 -7.59 16.17
N GLU A 138 14.39 -6.40 16.03
CA GLU A 138 14.07 -5.23 16.87
C GLU A 138 12.65 -4.74 16.61
N CYS A 139 12.26 -4.63 15.33
CA CYS A 139 10.92 -4.24 14.93
C CYS A 139 9.87 -5.25 15.41
N ALA A 140 10.11 -6.55 15.19
CA ALA A 140 9.21 -7.61 15.63
C ALA A 140 9.05 -7.61 17.16
N LEU A 141 10.15 -7.48 17.91
CA LEU A 141 10.12 -7.44 19.36
C LEU A 141 9.35 -6.22 19.89
N ALA A 142 9.65 -5.03 19.34
CA ALA A 142 8.97 -3.79 19.73
C ALA A 142 7.47 -3.84 19.42
N LYS A 143 7.10 -4.35 18.24
CA LYS A 143 5.71 -4.50 17.83
C LYS A 143 4.96 -5.51 18.69
N LEU A 144 5.58 -6.65 19.00
CA LEU A 144 5.01 -7.67 19.88
C LEU A 144 4.80 -7.14 21.31
N ALA A 145 5.80 -6.44 21.86
CA ALA A 145 5.71 -5.78 23.16
C ALA A 145 4.61 -4.71 23.19
N TYR A 146 4.45 -3.94 22.10
CA TYR A 146 3.40 -2.96 21.95
C TYR A 146 2.00 -3.61 21.91
N LEU A 147 1.80 -4.64 21.09
CA LEU A 147 0.50 -5.30 20.95
C LEU A 147 0.07 -6.01 22.24
N LEU A 148 0.98 -6.76 22.88
CA LEU A 148 0.71 -7.45 24.16
C LEU A 148 0.48 -6.49 25.34
N SER A 149 0.76 -5.19 25.19
CA SER A 149 0.47 -4.17 26.21
C SER A 149 -0.99 -3.70 26.22
N LYS A 150 -1.79 -4.07 25.21
CA LYS A 150 -3.16 -3.59 25.02
C LYS A 150 -4.15 -4.53 25.71
N PRO A 151 -4.80 -4.12 26.82
CA PRO A 151 -5.81 -4.95 27.48
C PRO A 151 -7.05 -5.19 26.61
N GLU A 152 -7.30 -4.30 25.65
CA GLU A 152 -8.42 -4.40 24.70
C GLU A 152 -8.21 -5.45 23.59
N LEU A 153 -7.02 -6.02 23.44
CA LEU A 153 -6.73 -6.99 22.38
C LEU A 153 -6.73 -8.43 22.92
N SER A 154 -7.46 -9.30 22.24
CA SER A 154 -7.35 -10.75 22.42
C SER A 154 -6.05 -11.29 21.82
N LEU A 155 -5.60 -12.46 22.25
CA LEU A 155 -4.39 -13.08 21.69
C LEU A 155 -4.52 -13.39 20.20
N ASN A 156 -5.73 -13.67 19.71
CA ASN A 156 -5.97 -13.91 18.29
C ASN A 156 -5.81 -12.62 17.49
N GLN A 157 -6.37 -11.50 17.97
CA GLN A 157 -6.16 -10.18 17.37
C GLN A 157 -4.68 -9.77 17.40
N VAL A 158 -3.92 -10.14 18.44
CA VAL A 158 -2.47 -9.90 18.47
C VAL A 158 -1.75 -10.69 17.38
N ARG A 159 -2.11 -11.97 17.17
CA ARG A 159 -1.54 -12.83 16.09
C ARG A 159 -1.88 -12.32 14.70
N GLU A 160 -3.03 -11.69 14.53
CA GLU A 160 -3.42 -11.06 13.28
C GLU A 160 -2.64 -9.75 13.06
N LEU A 161 -2.70 -8.82 14.01
CA LEU A 161 -2.07 -7.51 13.92
C LEU A 161 -0.54 -7.56 13.83
N ILE A 162 0.10 -8.58 14.39
CA ILE A 162 1.56 -8.75 14.26
C ILE A 162 1.98 -9.04 12.82
N SER A 163 1.08 -9.63 12.00
CA SER A 163 1.29 -9.94 10.59
C SER A 163 0.96 -8.79 9.65
N MET A 164 0.39 -7.68 10.17
CA MET A 164 -0.04 -6.52 9.38
C MET A 164 0.90 -5.34 9.54
N PRO A 165 1.26 -4.57 8.50
CA PRO A 165 2.12 -3.40 8.64
C PRO A 165 1.40 -2.29 9.40
N LEU A 166 1.92 -1.90 10.58
CA LEU A 166 1.31 -0.85 11.40
C LEU A 166 1.97 0.52 11.16
N ARG A 167 3.28 0.54 10.94
CA ARG A 167 4.12 1.75 10.90
C ARG A 167 5.23 1.67 9.85
N GLY A 168 5.10 0.79 8.86
CA GLY A 168 6.09 0.60 7.79
C GLY A 168 7.23 -0.34 8.18
N GLU A 169 7.08 -1.09 9.27
CA GLU A 169 8.07 -2.05 9.77
C GLU A 169 8.09 -3.38 9.02
N LEU A 170 7.07 -3.63 8.20
CA LEU A 170 6.84 -4.87 7.47
C LEU A 170 6.42 -4.53 6.04
N THR A 171 7.06 -5.15 5.06
CA THR A 171 6.65 -5.04 3.65
C THR A 171 5.37 -5.83 3.44
N ARG A 172 4.41 -5.21 2.75
CA ARG A 172 3.12 -5.85 2.47
C ARG A 172 3.33 -7.08 1.60
N PRO A 173 2.80 -8.26 1.97
CA PRO A 173 2.70 -9.36 1.03
C PRO A 173 1.89 -8.87 -0.18
N THR A 174 2.39 -9.07 -1.39
CA THR A 174 1.58 -9.05 -2.60
C THR A 174 0.68 -10.28 -2.57
N LEU A 175 -0.34 -10.27 -1.71
CA LEU A 175 -1.31 -11.35 -1.62
C LEU A 175 -2.38 -11.20 -2.71
N PRO A 176 -2.96 -12.33 -3.17
CA PRO A 176 -4.18 -12.31 -3.98
C PRO A 176 -5.29 -11.55 -3.24
N PRO A 177 -6.31 -11.07 -3.97
CA PRO A 177 -7.38 -10.26 -3.39
C PRO A 177 -8.12 -10.94 -2.23
N PRO A 178 -8.73 -10.17 -1.31
CA PRO A 178 -9.34 -10.66 -0.08
C PRO A 178 -10.49 -11.65 -0.35
N THR A 179 -10.62 -12.63 0.53
CA THR A 179 -11.71 -13.61 0.55
C THR A 179 -12.73 -13.24 1.62
N ARG A 180 -13.94 -12.83 1.23
CA ARG A 180 -15.03 -12.53 2.17
C ARG A 180 -15.43 -13.78 2.98
N PRO A 181 -15.66 -13.71 4.31
CA PRO A 181 -16.21 -14.82 5.05
C PRO A 181 -17.63 -15.17 4.56
N PRO A 182 -18.02 -16.46 4.56
CA PRO A 182 -19.26 -16.93 3.96
C PRO A 182 -20.55 -16.56 4.70
N THR A 183 -20.52 -15.58 5.61
CA THR A 183 -21.68 -15.15 6.41
C THR A 183 -22.30 -13.84 5.89
N ALA A 184 -22.62 -13.85 4.60
CA ALA A 184 -23.72 -13.11 3.98
C ALA A 184 -23.82 -13.66 2.56
N ALA A 185 -25.01 -13.74 1.97
CA ALA A 185 -25.16 -14.09 0.56
C ALA A 185 -24.31 -13.13 -0.30
N PRO A 186 -23.60 -13.59 -1.36
CA PRO A 186 -22.85 -12.70 -2.24
C PRO A 186 -23.77 -11.56 -2.67
N ASP A 187 -23.41 -10.31 -2.34
CA ASP A 187 -24.19 -9.16 -2.76
C ASP A 187 -23.91 -8.93 -4.25
N LEU A 188 -24.50 -9.79 -5.09
CA LEU A 188 -24.60 -9.66 -6.54
C LEU A 188 -24.84 -8.21 -7.04
N PRO A 189 -25.57 -7.32 -6.32
CA PRO A 189 -25.67 -5.90 -6.69
C PRO A 189 -24.35 -5.09 -6.68
N SER A 190 -23.32 -5.48 -5.93
CA SER A 190 -22.06 -4.71 -5.81
C SER A 190 -21.14 -4.90 -7.03
N VAL A 191 -20.87 -6.14 -7.44
CA VAL A 191 -20.17 -6.46 -8.71
C VAL A 191 -20.92 -5.90 -9.91
N GLN A 192 -22.26 -6.07 -9.94
CA GLN A 192 -23.09 -5.50 -11.01
C GLN A 192 -23.01 -3.96 -11.01
N GLY A 193 -22.94 -3.32 -9.84
CA GLY A 193 -22.72 -1.88 -9.71
C GLY A 193 -21.39 -1.43 -10.29
N LEU A 194 -20.29 -2.12 -9.95
CA LEU A 194 -18.96 -1.85 -10.52
C LEU A 194 -18.93 -2.04 -12.04
N LEU A 195 -19.49 -3.13 -12.56
CA LEU A 195 -19.57 -3.40 -14.00
C LEU A 195 -20.45 -2.37 -14.72
N THR A 196 -21.56 -1.97 -14.12
CA THR A 196 -22.44 -0.92 -14.67
C THR A 196 -21.68 0.39 -14.79
N GLN A 197 -20.94 0.77 -13.75
CA GLN A 197 -20.15 2.00 -13.79
C GLN A 197 -18.99 1.90 -14.78
N PHE A 198 -18.36 0.73 -14.88
CA PHE A 198 -17.32 0.47 -15.86
C PHE A 198 -17.83 0.66 -17.29
N VAL A 199 -18.98 0.06 -17.62
CA VAL A 199 -19.63 0.22 -18.94
C VAL A 199 -20.06 1.66 -19.18
N ARG A 200 -20.59 2.36 -18.16
CA ARG A 200 -20.95 3.78 -18.24
C ARG A 200 -19.74 4.64 -18.61
N LEU A 201 -18.60 4.40 -17.98
CA LEU A 201 -17.38 5.16 -18.19
C LEU A 201 -16.65 4.76 -19.48
N SER A 202 -16.74 3.51 -19.92
CA SER A 202 -16.11 3.05 -21.17
C SER A 202 -16.85 3.52 -22.42
N ASN A 203 -18.16 3.78 -22.34
CA ASN A 203 -19.01 4.15 -23.48
C ASN A 203 -19.17 5.67 -23.66
N SER A 204 -18.29 6.49 -23.08
CA SER A 204 -18.38 7.96 -23.14
C SER A 204 -18.19 8.57 -24.54
N THR A 205 -17.93 7.76 -25.58
CA THR A 205 -17.84 8.20 -26.98
C THR A 205 -19.13 8.06 -27.79
N SER A 206 -20.22 7.51 -27.23
CA SER A 206 -21.50 7.39 -27.95
C SER A 206 -22.69 7.67 -27.04
N ALA A 207 -23.14 8.92 -27.04
CA ALA A 207 -24.47 9.28 -26.55
C ALA A 207 -25.53 8.67 -27.49
N ASN A 208 -25.83 7.37 -27.36
CA ASN A 208 -27.15 6.81 -27.70
C ASN A 208 -27.26 5.35 -27.23
N GLN A 209 -28.32 5.09 -26.47
CA GLN A 209 -28.79 3.80 -25.93
C GLN A 209 -27.91 3.13 -24.86
N ILE A 210 -28.21 3.46 -23.60
CA ILE A 210 -28.06 2.51 -22.49
C ILE A 210 -29.04 1.36 -22.79
N PRO A 211 -28.61 0.09 -22.92
CA PRO A 211 -29.54 -1.02 -23.03
C PRO A 211 -30.33 -1.12 -21.71
N LYS A 212 -31.62 -0.76 -21.76
CA LYS A 212 -32.54 -1.01 -20.65
C LYS A 212 -32.72 -2.52 -20.52
N ILE A 213 -32.13 -3.12 -19.50
CA ILE A 213 -32.42 -4.50 -19.11
C ILE A 213 -33.85 -4.49 -18.54
N ILE A 214 -34.82 -4.92 -19.34
CA ILE A 214 -36.20 -5.13 -18.90
C ILE A 214 -36.24 -6.51 -18.23
N LEU A 215 -36.29 -6.53 -16.90
CA LEU A 215 -36.58 -7.75 -16.16
C LEU A 215 -38.07 -8.09 -16.36
N THR A 216 -38.34 -9.16 -17.10
CA THR A 216 -39.69 -9.73 -17.19
C THR A 216 -40.09 -10.30 -15.82
N PRO A 217 -41.29 -10.00 -15.29
CA PRO A 217 -41.69 -10.53 -14.01
C PRO A 217 -42.16 -11.99 -14.16
N SER A 218 -41.87 -12.76 -13.12
CA SER A 218 -42.27 -14.15 -12.88
C SER A 218 -41.63 -15.22 -13.78
N VAL A 219 -40.40 -15.58 -13.43
CA VAL A 219 -39.88 -16.93 -13.68
C VAL A 219 -39.84 -17.63 -12.33
N GLY A 220 -40.45 -18.82 -12.24
CA GLY A 220 -40.54 -19.62 -11.01
C GLY A 220 -39.16 -19.90 -10.40
N SER A 221 -39.13 -20.16 -9.09
CA SER A 221 -37.90 -20.40 -8.30
C SER A 221 -36.94 -21.37 -8.99
N ASP A 222 -37.48 -22.40 -9.63
CA ASP A 222 -36.71 -23.53 -10.16
C ASP A 222 -35.96 -23.15 -11.45
N ALA A 223 -36.48 -22.19 -12.23
CA ALA A 223 -35.82 -21.68 -13.42
C ALA A 223 -34.84 -20.53 -13.12
N ARG A 224 -34.92 -19.89 -11.95
CA ARG A 224 -33.87 -18.98 -11.45
C ARG A 224 -32.63 -19.76 -11.02
N ASP A 225 -32.80 -20.95 -10.44
CA ASP A 225 -31.67 -21.85 -10.10
C ASP A 225 -31.05 -22.47 -11.36
N ALA A 226 -31.86 -22.84 -12.36
CA ALA A 226 -31.36 -23.38 -13.62
C ALA A 226 -30.62 -22.35 -14.50
N ALA A 227 -30.96 -21.06 -14.36
CA ALA A 227 -30.31 -19.94 -15.04
C ALA A 227 -29.31 -19.18 -14.14
N ALA A 228 -29.05 -19.67 -12.93
CA ALA A 228 -28.04 -19.10 -12.05
C ALA A 228 -26.68 -19.17 -12.76
N SER A 229 -26.11 -18.00 -13.01
CA SER A 229 -24.83 -17.86 -13.70
C SER A 229 -23.76 -18.62 -12.92
N TRP A 230 -22.88 -19.30 -13.65
CA TRP A 230 -21.73 -20.08 -13.18
C TRP A 230 -21.23 -19.63 -11.81
N SER A 231 -21.34 -20.54 -10.84
CA SER A 231 -20.73 -20.50 -9.51
C SER A 231 -19.63 -19.44 -9.34
N GLY A 232 -20.00 -18.23 -8.93
CA GLY A 232 -19.09 -17.28 -8.33
C GLY A 232 -19.16 -17.51 -6.83
N THR A 233 -18.17 -18.19 -6.26
CA THR A 233 -17.99 -18.19 -4.81
C THR A 233 -17.85 -16.74 -4.32
N ALA A 234 -18.28 -16.42 -3.09
CA ALA A 234 -18.09 -15.08 -2.51
C ALA A 234 -16.63 -14.59 -2.56
N SER A 235 -15.69 -15.54 -2.63
CA SER A 235 -14.26 -15.32 -2.88
C SER A 235 -13.95 -14.82 -4.30
N GLU A 236 -14.58 -15.38 -5.33
CA GLU A 236 -14.39 -14.97 -6.73
C GLU A 236 -15.04 -13.62 -7.02
N THR A 237 -16.19 -13.33 -6.40
CA THR A 237 -16.80 -12.00 -6.48
C THR A 237 -15.91 -10.95 -5.82
N ALA A 238 -15.47 -11.17 -4.58
CA ALA A 238 -14.54 -10.26 -3.90
C ALA A 238 -13.22 -10.08 -4.66
N SER A 239 -12.70 -11.15 -5.27
CA SER A 239 -11.51 -11.09 -6.13
C SER A 239 -11.71 -10.22 -7.36
N THR A 240 -12.88 -10.33 -7.97
CA THR A 240 -13.24 -9.55 -9.16
C THR A 240 -13.43 -8.08 -8.80
N GLU A 241 -14.09 -7.78 -7.67
CA GLU A 241 -14.26 -6.41 -7.19
C GLU A 241 -12.90 -5.76 -6.86
N ALA A 242 -12.02 -6.46 -6.16
CA ALA A 242 -10.67 -6.01 -5.83
C ALA A 242 -9.81 -5.73 -7.07
N ALA A 243 -10.01 -6.47 -8.16
CA ALA A 243 -9.33 -6.22 -9.43
C ALA A 243 -9.93 -5.03 -10.20
N LEU A 244 -11.26 -4.87 -10.17
CA LEU A 244 -11.96 -3.85 -10.94
C LEU A 244 -11.93 -2.46 -10.28
N LEU A 245 -11.94 -2.40 -8.96
CA LEU A 245 -12.07 -1.15 -8.21
C LEU A 245 -10.93 -0.16 -8.50
N PRO A 246 -9.64 -0.55 -8.52
CA PRO A 246 -8.56 0.35 -8.92
C PRO A 246 -8.70 0.86 -10.36
N LEU A 247 -9.13 0.00 -11.28
CA LEU A 247 -9.32 0.36 -12.68
C LEU A 247 -10.45 1.38 -12.84
N LEU A 248 -11.58 1.14 -12.17
CA LEU A 248 -12.72 2.05 -12.16
C LEU A 248 -12.35 3.41 -11.56
N MET A 249 -11.55 3.41 -10.48
CA MET A 249 -11.05 4.62 -9.84
C MET A 249 -10.23 5.49 -10.81
N HIS A 250 -9.36 4.87 -11.61
CA HIS A 250 -8.57 5.58 -12.63
C HIS A 250 -9.44 6.10 -13.78
N LEU A 251 -10.41 5.30 -14.25
CA LEU A 251 -11.34 5.73 -15.30
C LEU A 251 -12.24 6.88 -14.85
N ALA A 252 -12.73 6.83 -13.62
CA ALA A 252 -13.54 7.89 -13.02
C ALA A 252 -12.73 9.20 -12.91
N ALA A 253 -11.47 9.10 -12.47
CA ALA A 253 -10.56 10.23 -12.43
C ALA A 253 -10.29 10.81 -13.83
N ALA A 254 -10.16 9.94 -14.84
CA ALA A 254 -9.98 10.32 -16.24
C ALA A 254 -11.22 10.96 -16.89
N GLY A 255 -12.42 10.53 -16.50
CA GLY A 255 -13.70 11.04 -17.01
C GLY A 255 -14.25 12.26 -16.28
N ASN A 256 -13.53 12.78 -15.27
CA ASN A 256 -14.01 13.82 -14.35
C ASN A 256 -15.32 13.47 -13.63
N ASP A 257 -15.58 12.18 -13.41
CA ASP A 257 -16.85 11.68 -12.85
C ASP A 257 -16.74 11.52 -11.33
N ILE A 258 -17.22 12.55 -10.62
CA ILE A 258 -17.19 12.58 -9.15
C ILE A 258 -18.13 11.54 -8.54
N GLU A 259 -19.24 11.19 -9.19
CA GLU A 259 -20.16 10.16 -8.69
C GLU A 259 -19.48 8.79 -8.68
N SER A 260 -18.80 8.46 -9.78
CA SER A 260 -17.99 7.25 -9.89
C SER A 260 -16.88 7.20 -8.85
N LEU A 261 -16.18 8.32 -8.63
CA LEU A 261 -15.13 8.43 -7.62
C LEU A 261 -15.67 8.20 -6.19
N GLN A 262 -16.80 8.82 -5.88
CA GLN A 262 -17.49 8.63 -4.59
C GLN A 262 -17.94 7.18 -4.42
N PHE A 263 -18.54 6.58 -5.45
CA PHE A 263 -18.93 5.19 -5.44
C PHE A 263 -17.75 4.27 -5.13
N CYS A 264 -16.62 4.43 -5.84
CA CYS A 264 -15.42 3.63 -5.61
C CYS A 264 -14.91 3.74 -4.17
N LYS A 265 -14.94 4.94 -3.60
CA LYS A 265 -14.53 5.16 -2.21
C LYS A 265 -15.50 4.55 -1.22
N THR A 266 -16.81 4.70 -1.42
CA THR A 266 -17.81 4.08 -0.53
C THR A 266 -17.71 2.55 -0.53
N VAL A 267 -17.52 1.94 -1.71
CA VAL A 267 -17.30 0.49 -1.80
C VAL A 267 -16.02 0.08 -1.07
N ALA A 268 -14.93 0.82 -1.25
CA ALA A 268 -13.68 0.58 -0.53
C ALA A 268 -13.83 0.72 1.00
N ASP A 269 -14.63 1.68 1.47
CA ASP A 269 -14.88 1.91 2.90
C ASP A 269 -15.79 0.83 3.51
N THR A 270 -16.65 0.18 2.70
CA THR A 270 -17.53 -0.92 3.15
C THR A 270 -16.83 -2.27 3.28
N TRP A 271 -15.63 -2.44 2.72
CA TRP A 271 -14.84 -3.63 2.97
C TRP A 271 -14.30 -3.51 4.39
N GLU A 272 -14.92 -4.24 5.33
CA GLU A 272 -14.56 -4.19 6.74
C GLU A 272 -13.06 -4.45 6.92
N ALA A 273 -12.46 -3.74 7.89
CA ALA A 273 -11.02 -3.74 8.17
C ALA A 273 -10.42 -5.12 8.55
N GLU A 274 -11.25 -6.18 8.57
CA GLU A 274 -10.86 -7.57 8.85
C GLU A 274 -10.46 -8.33 7.56
N ASP A 275 -10.90 -7.91 6.36
CA ASP A 275 -10.55 -8.56 5.10
C ASP A 275 -9.59 -7.70 4.26
N VAL A 276 -8.30 -7.91 4.52
CA VAL A 276 -7.16 -7.15 3.97
C VAL A 276 -7.16 -7.04 2.45
N ILE A 277 -7.44 -5.85 1.94
CA ILE A 277 -7.26 -5.46 0.54
C ILE A 277 -5.76 -5.27 0.24
N PRO A 278 -5.23 -5.74 -0.90
CA PRO A 278 -3.82 -5.60 -1.23
C PRO A 278 -3.48 -4.14 -1.50
N ALA A 279 -2.26 -3.72 -1.12
CA ALA A 279 -1.62 -2.48 -1.55
C ALA A 279 -2.34 -1.14 -1.27
N THR A 280 -2.68 -0.85 -0.01
CA THR A 280 -3.10 0.50 0.36
C THR A 280 -1.95 1.34 0.89
N ILE A 281 -1.24 2.00 -0.02
CA ILE A 281 -0.61 3.30 0.25
C ILE A 281 -1.56 4.13 1.15
N PRO A 282 -1.08 4.84 2.18
CA PRO A 282 -1.94 5.65 3.05
C PRO A 282 -2.96 6.44 2.23
N GLY A 283 -4.26 6.28 2.51
CA GLY A 283 -5.36 6.85 1.70
C GLY A 283 -6.12 5.84 0.83
N GLY A 284 -5.76 4.56 0.85
CA GLY A 284 -6.65 3.51 0.35
C GLY A 284 -6.72 3.44 -1.18
N VAL A 285 -7.92 3.15 -1.70
CA VAL A 285 -8.21 3.10 -3.15
C VAL A 285 -7.90 4.44 -3.86
N VAL A 286 -7.93 5.57 -3.13
CA VAL A 286 -7.66 6.90 -3.69
C VAL A 286 -6.21 7.03 -4.17
N ASN A 287 -5.30 6.25 -3.60
CA ASN A 287 -3.89 6.20 -3.94
C ASN A 287 -3.48 4.88 -4.61
N CYS A 288 -4.43 4.14 -5.19
CA CYS A 288 -4.10 2.92 -5.93
C CYS A 288 -3.17 3.24 -7.11
N LEU A 289 -2.22 2.35 -7.42
CA LEU A 289 -1.27 2.55 -8.51
C LEU A 289 -1.63 1.64 -9.69
N GLU A 290 -1.60 2.18 -10.90
CA GLU A 290 -1.74 1.40 -12.12
C GLU A 290 -0.51 0.49 -12.32
N ALA A 291 -0.74 -0.81 -12.52
CA ALA A 291 0.33 -1.82 -12.53
C ALA A 291 1.42 -1.60 -13.60
N GLY A 292 1.08 -0.98 -14.73
CA GLY A 292 2.03 -0.73 -15.83
C GLY A 292 2.82 0.57 -15.67
N SER A 293 2.15 1.66 -15.32
CA SER A 293 2.73 3.00 -15.30
C SER A 293 3.13 3.48 -13.90
N GLY A 294 2.64 2.84 -12.84
CA GLY A 294 2.75 3.31 -11.46
C GLY A 294 2.01 4.62 -11.19
N ARG A 295 1.16 5.08 -12.11
CA ARG A 295 0.37 6.30 -11.92
C ARG A 295 -0.73 6.08 -10.90
N SER A 296 -1.03 7.12 -10.14
CA SER A 296 -2.21 7.17 -9.27
C SER A 296 -3.39 7.85 -9.96
N PRO A 297 -4.63 7.75 -9.44
CA PRO A 297 -5.78 8.49 -9.96
C PRO A 297 -5.51 10.00 -10.06
N LEU A 298 -4.71 10.56 -9.13
CA LEU A 298 -4.30 11.96 -9.17
C LEU A 298 -3.41 12.27 -10.38
N HIS A 299 -2.45 11.40 -10.72
CA HIS A 299 -1.65 11.56 -11.94
C HIS A 299 -2.53 11.57 -13.19
N VAL A 300 -3.53 10.68 -13.27
CA VAL A 300 -4.42 10.60 -14.42
C VAL A 300 -5.32 11.84 -14.53
N ALA A 301 -5.95 12.27 -13.44
CA ALA A 301 -6.79 13.47 -13.43
C ALA A 301 -6.00 14.74 -13.81
N THR A 302 -4.78 14.87 -13.29
CA THR A 302 -3.90 16.01 -13.59
C THR A 302 -3.36 16.00 -15.02
N LEU A 303 -3.05 14.83 -15.59
CA LEU A 303 -2.59 14.70 -16.97
C LEU A 303 -3.66 15.10 -17.99
N ILE A 304 -4.94 14.87 -17.68
CA ILE A 304 -6.08 15.16 -18.55
C ILE A 304 -6.60 16.60 -18.37
N GLY A 305 -6.43 17.18 -17.18
CA GLY A 305 -6.92 18.53 -16.89
C GLY A 305 -8.23 18.57 -16.07
N ASN A 306 -8.55 17.49 -15.37
CA ASN A 306 -9.82 17.34 -14.64
C ASN A 306 -9.77 17.97 -13.24
N THR A 307 -10.01 19.28 -13.17
CA THR A 307 -9.93 20.08 -11.93
C THR A 307 -10.84 19.58 -10.81
N ALA A 308 -12.07 19.16 -11.12
CA ALA A 308 -13.01 18.66 -10.13
C ALA A 308 -12.54 17.33 -9.52
N SER A 309 -12.11 16.38 -10.35
CA SER A 309 -11.48 15.13 -9.89
C SER A 309 -10.26 15.39 -9.03
N VAL A 310 -9.36 16.29 -9.45
CA VAL A 310 -8.17 16.65 -8.67
C VAL A 310 -8.58 17.15 -7.28
N THR A 311 -9.49 18.11 -7.21
CA THR A 311 -9.95 18.68 -5.93
C THR A 311 -10.58 17.62 -5.04
N TRP A 312 -11.43 16.75 -5.61
CA TRP A 312 -12.07 15.68 -4.86
C TRP A 312 -11.08 14.64 -4.34
N LEU A 313 -10.11 14.24 -5.17
CA LEU A 313 -9.06 13.28 -4.82
C LEU A 313 -8.22 13.81 -3.65
N LEU A 314 -7.79 15.08 -3.72
CA LEU A 314 -7.02 15.72 -2.64
C LEU A 314 -7.81 15.78 -1.34
N ASN A 315 -9.08 16.20 -1.40
CA ASN A 315 -9.97 16.22 -0.24
C ASN A 315 -10.25 14.81 0.32
N SER A 316 -10.10 13.78 -0.51
CA SER A 316 -10.24 12.37 -0.11
C SER A 316 -8.93 11.72 0.34
N GLY A 317 -7.84 12.48 0.49
CA GLY A 317 -6.57 11.98 1.02
C GLY A 317 -5.59 11.49 -0.05
N ALA A 318 -5.72 11.95 -1.29
CA ALA A 318 -4.74 11.68 -2.33
C ALA A 318 -3.37 12.27 -1.96
N LEU A 319 -2.30 11.49 -2.17
CA LEU A 319 -0.93 11.90 -1.87
C LEU A 319 -0.34 12.70 -3.04
N VAL A 320 -0.04 13.98 -2.80
CA VAL A 320 0.46 14.94 -3.80
C VAL A 320 1.89 14.71 -4.28
N HIS A 321 2.67 13.89 -3.58
CA HIS A 321 4.08 13.63 -3.90
C HIS A 321 4.35 12.19 -4.39
N LEU A 322 3.29 11.41 -4.64
CA LEU A 322 3.48 10.09 -5.26
C LEU A 322 4.19 10.25 -6.60
N ARG A 323 5.07 9.30 -6.91
CA ARG A 323 5.81 9.24 -8.16
C ARG A 323 5.45 8.00 -8.95
N ASP A 324 5.25 8.18 -10.25
CA ASP A 324 5.07 7.09 -11.19
C ASP A 324 6.38 6.32 -11.47
N THR A 325 6.34 5.31 -12.33
CA THR A 325 7.54 4.51 -12.66
C THR A 325 8.66 5.30 -13.35
N LEU A 326 8.33 6.47 -13.91
CA LEU A 326 9.29 7.40 -14.52
C LEU A 326 9.83 8.43 -13.50
N GLY A 327 9.36 8.37 -12.25
CA GLY A 327 9.76 9.29 -11.19
C GLY A 327 9.02 10.63 -11.21
N HIS A 328 7.98 10.79 -12.03
CA HIS A 328 7.20 12.01 -12.15
C HIS A 328 6.05 12.07 -11.15
N THR A 329 5.79 13.27 -10.63
CA THR A 329 4.65 13.62 -9.77
C THR A 329 3.47 14.11 -10.60
N ALA A 330 2.29 14.17 -9.97
CA ALA A 330 1.11 14.77 -10.55
C ALA A 330 1.29 16.28 -10.88
N LEU A 331 2.12 16.99 -10.12
CA LEU A 331 2.46 18.40 -10.40
C LEU A 331 3.27 18.55 -11.69
N TYR A 332 4.21 17.64 -11.95
CA TYR A 332 4.95 17.64 -13.21
C TYR A 332 4.02 17.48 -14.42
N TYR A 333 3.05 16.56 -14.36
CA TYR A 333 2.10 16.39 -15.45
C TYR A 333 1.19 17.61 -15.63
N ALA A 334 0.69 18.21 -14.55
CA ALA A 334 -0.09 19.43 -14.61
C ALA A 334 0.69 20.59 -15.26
N ALA A 335 1.96 20.78 -14.87
CA ALA A 335 2.82 21.81 -15.43
C ALA A 335 3.16 21.55 -16.91
N ARG A 336 3.47 20.29 -17.25
CA ARG A 336 3.80 19.88 -18.63
C ARG A 336 2.64 20.11 -19.61
N GLN A 337 1.41 19.92 -19.15
CA GLN A 337 0.21 20.12 -19.97
C GLN A 337 -0.32 21.56 -19.91
N GLY A 338 0.29 22.44 -19.11
CA GLY A 338 -0.12 23.84 -18.99
C GLY A 338 -1.40 24.06 -18.18
N HIS A 339 -1.82 23.10 -17.35
CA HIS A 339 -3.03 23.20 -16.54
C HIS A 339 -2.80 24.09 -15.30
N LYS A 340 -2.77 25.41 -15.51
CA LYS A 340 -2.46 26.42 -14.49
C LYS A 340 -3.31 26.29 -13.22
N ASP A 341 -4.63 26.12 -13.36
CA ASP A 341 -5.53 26.00 -12.22
C ASP A 341 -5.22 24.78 -11.35
N ILE A 342 -4.84 23.67 -11.99
CA ILE A 342 -4.44 22.43 -11.30
C ILE A 342 -3.10 22.61 -10.60
N VAL A 343 -2.16 23.32 -11.23
CA VAL A 343 -0.88 23.67 -10.60
C VAL A 343 -1.11 24.49 -9.34
N ASP A 344 -1.98 25.50 -9.39
CA ASP A 344 -2.33 26.31 -8.21
C ASP A 344 -2.95 25.46 -7.09
N ILE A 345 -3.86 24.53 -7.43
CA ILE A 345 -4.47 23.60 -6.45
C ILE A 345 -3.40 22.69 -5.82
N LEU A 346 -2.53 22.08 -6.62
CA LEU A 346 -1.50 21.15 -6.14
C LEU A 346 -0.44 21.85 -5.29
N VAL A 347 0.02 23.03 -5.71
CA VAL A 347 0.96 23.85 -4.94
C VAL A 347 0.31 24.32 -3.63
N GLY A 348 -0.97 24.71 -3.66
CA GLY A 348 -1.75 25.02 -2.45
C GLY A 348 -1.90 23.83 -1.50
N ALA A 349 -1.95 22.61 -2.03
CA ALA A 349 -1.92 21.37 -1.26
C ALA A 349 -0.51 20.94 -0.80
N GLY A 350 0.52 21.77 -1.08
CA GLY A 350 1.91 21.55 -0.64
C GLY A 350 2.77 20.74 -1.61
N SER A 351 2.33 20.53 -2.86
CA SER A 351 3.14 19.86 -3.88
C SER A 351 4.34 20.72 -4.32
N ASN A 352 5.47 20.07 -4.63
CA ASN A 352 6.68 20.70 -5.13
C ASN A 352 7.37 19.83 -6.18
N LEU A 353 8.00 20.47 -7.17
CA LEU A 353 8.90 19.78 -8.11
C LEU A 353 10.28 19.57 -7.47
N GLY A 354 10.84 18.37 -7.56
CA GLY A 354 12.17 18.09 -7.00
C GLY A 354 12.75 16.72 -7.35
N GLY A 355 14.01 16.48 -6.98
CA GLY A 355 14.72 15.21 -7.25
C GLY A 355 14.77 14.86 -8.74
N LEU A 356 14.43 13.61 -9.08
CA LEU A 356 14.48 13.07 -10.45
C LEU A 356 13.83 13.94 -11.55
N GLU A 357 12.78 14.70 -11.26
CA GLU A 357 12.08 15.52 -12.27
C GLU A 357 12.92 16.72 -12.73
N CYS A 358 13.71 17.27 -11.80
CA CYS A 358 14.67 18.34 -12.04
C CYS A 358 16.01 17.75 -12.52
N GLU A 359 16.47 16.66 -11.92
CA GLU A 359 17.78 16.04 -12.18
C GLU A 359 17.84 15.30 -13.53
N ALA A 360 16.76 14.65 -13.96
CA ALA A 360 16.69 14.01 -15.27
C ALA A 360 16.53 15.03 -16.41
N GLY A 361 16.38 16.32 -16.09
CA GLY A 361 16.35 17.42 -17.04
C GLY A 361 15.06 17.57 -17.84
N TYR A 362 14.02 16.76 -17.60
CA TYR A 362 12.75 16.87 -18.34
C TYR A 362 12.03 18.21 -18.06
N ALA A 363 11.90 18.58 -16.78
CA ALA A 363 11.29 19.86 -16.42
C ALA A 363 12.14 21.05 -16.90
N GLU A 364 13.47 20.95 -16.81
CA GLU A 364 14.39 21.98 -17.31
C GLU A 364 14.29 22.15 -18.84
N LEU A 365 14.20 21.04 -19.58
CA LEU A 365 14.03 21.04 -21.03
C LEU A 365 12.69 21.67 -21.42
N SER A 366 11.60 21.32 -20.74
CA SER A 366 10.28 21.93 -20.97
C SER A 366 10.29 23.44 -20.71
N MET A 367 10.93 23.89 -19.62
CA MET A 367 11.09 25.30 -19.31
C MET A 367 11.94 26.03 -20.37
N LYS A 368 13.04 25.42 -20.81
CA LYS A 368 13.90 25.98 -21.87
C LYS A 368 13.16 26.08 -23.20
N ASN A 369 12.37 25.07 -23.56
CA ASN A 369 11.58 25.09 -24.78
C ASN A 369 10.52 26.21 -24.73
N ALA A 370 9.83 26.38 -23.59
CA ALA A 370 8.87 27.47 -23.39
C ALA A 370 9.52 28.86 -23.51
N LEU A 371 10.73 29.04 -22.95
CA LEU A 371 11.50 30.28 -23.10
C LEU A 371 11.90 30.54 -24.56
N ASN A 372 12.36 29.51 -25.27
CA ASN A 372 12.77 29.63 -26.67
C ASN A 372 11.58 29.91 -27.61
N SER A 373 10.41 29.36 -27.31
CA SER A 373 9.19 29.61 -28.08
C SER A 373 8.47 30.92 -27.71
N GLY A 374 8.91 31.60 -26.65
CA GLY A 374 8.26 32.81 -26.14
C GLY A 374 6.90 32.55 -25.48
N ASP A 375 6.61 31.32 -25.06
CA ASP A 375 5.36 30.96 -24.39
C ASP A 375 5.38 31.40 -22.92
N GLN A 376 4.95 32.65 -22.69
CA GLN A 376 4.92 33.25 -21.37
C GLN A 376 4.00 32.49 -20.39
N ASN A 377 2.93 31.87 -20.88
CA ASN A 377 1.99 31.14 -20.04
C ASN A 377 2.64 29.84 -19.53
N ALA A 378 3.31 29.08 -20.41
CA ALA A 378 4.06 27.91 -19.99
C ALA A 378 5.19 28.27 -19.00
N VAL A 379 5.92 29.36 -19.24
CA VAL A 379 6.94 29.87 -18.32
C VAL A 379 6.35 30.20 -16.94
N GLU A 380 5.19 30.86 -16.89
CA GLU A 380 4.50 31.17 -15.63
C GLU A 380 4.08 29.89 -14.90
N VAL A 381 3.51 28.91 -15.60
CA VAL A 381 3.09 27.63 -15.04
C VAL A 381 4.28 26.87 -14.43
N TRP A 382 5.39 26.77 -15.14
CA TRP A 382 6.60 26.11 -14.64
C TRP A 382 7.21 26.85 -13.44
N ASN A 383 7.22 28.19 -13.46
CA ASN A 383 7.67 29.00 -12.32
C ASN A 383 6.80 28.75 -11.07
N LYS A 384 5.47 28.69 -11.24
CA LYS A 384 4.54 28.39 -10.14
C LYS A 384 4.76 27.00 -9.55
N ALA A 385 5.09 26.02 -10.39
CA ALA A 385 5.41 24.67 -9.94
C ALA A 385 6.77 24.56 -9.21
N GLY A 386 7.52 25.67 -9.10
CA GLY A 386 8.77 25.75 -8.35
C GLY A 386 10.05 25.64 -9.20
N MET A 387 9.94 25.60 -10.53
CA MET A 387 11.12 25.65 -11.40
C MET A 387 11.67 27.07 -11.45
N LYS A 388 12.96 27.24 -11.20
CA LYS A 388 13.65 28.51 -11.47
C LYS A 388 14.20 28.49 -12.88
N ALA A 389 13.91 29.55 -13.66
CA ALA A 389 14.56 29.73 -14.95
C ALA A 389 16.09 29.80 -14.75
N ILE A 390 16.82 28.80 -15.24
CA ILE A 390 18.28 28.88 -15.30
C ILE A 390 18.61 29.81 -16.46
N VAL A 391 18.72 31.10 -16.17
CA VAL A 391 19.37 32.05 -17.08
C VAL A 391 20.85 31.67 -17.11
N ARG A 392 21.23 30.74 -17.98
CA ARG A 392 22.64 30.58 -18.34
C ARG A 392 23.05 31.87 -19.04
N ASN A 393 23.67 32.77 -18.29
CA ASN A 393 24.31 33.93 -18.86
C ASN A 393 25.32 33.42 -19.90
N PRO A 394 25.21 33.77 -21.20
CA PRO A 394 26.11 33.27 -22.24
C PRO A 394 27.60 33.61 -22.00
N ALA A 395 27.89 34.48 -21.03
CA ALA A 395 29.20 35.00 -20.73
C ALA A 395 30.14 34.06 -19.92
N SER A 396 29.73 32.87 -19.49
CA SER A 396 30.63 31.98 -18.71
C SER A 396 31.38 30.93 -19.54
N LYS A 397 31.27 30.94 -20.88
CA LYS A 397 32.23 30.26 -21.76
C LYS A 397 33.44 31.16 -22.05
N SER A 398 34.17 31.54 -21.01
CA SER A 398 35.53 32.09 -21.11
C SER A 398 36.03 32.42 -19.71
N LEU A 399 36.80 31.52 -19.11
CA LEU A 399 38.07 31.79 -18.43
C LEU A 399 38.37 30.67 -17.40
N ARG A 400 39.34 29.85 -17.82
CA ARG A 400 40.22 28.93 -17.06
C ARG A 400 39.68 27.58 -16.65
#